data_AF-A0A8T3MJR2-F1
#
_entry.id   AF-A0A8T3MJR2-F1
#
_cell.length_a   1.000
_cell.length_b   1.000
_cell.length_c   1.000
_cell.angle_alpha   90.00
_cell.angle_beta   90.00
_cell.angle_gamma   90.00
#
_symmetry.space_group_name_H-M   'P 1'
#
loop_
_entity.id
_entity.type
_entity.pdbx_description
1 polymer ?
#
loop_
_entity_poly.entity_id
_entity_poly.type
_entity_poly.pdbx_seq_one_letter_code
_entity_poly.pdbx_strand_id
1 'polypeptide(L)'
;MQPEQPIDVANTVQEYREQLADLANELAARNAPLSTLEALQIMELADVRLKAVEDALRSEVRQEPQMRSMRSRRVIARVRSWTKPRIGILRHYEPKPLRVPTRYLQTTPPDPAPSISIVTPSFKQGRFLERTLYSVISQNYPALEYVVQDGASSDNTV
;
A
#
# COMPACT_ATOMS: atom_id res chain seq x y z
N MET A 1 19.38 -43.72 -12.36
CA MET A 1 18.90 -42.34 -12.15
C MET A 1 18.05 -42.38 -10.89
N GLN A 2 18.58 -41.91 -9.75
CA GLN A 2 17.81 -41.88 -8.50
C GLN A 2 16.76 -40.76 -8.61
N PRO A 3 15.51 -40.99 -8.15
CA PRO A 3 14.48 -39.95 -8.17
C PRO A 3 14.88 -38.82 -7.21
N GLU A 4 14.85 -37.57 -7.69
CA GLU A 4 15.05 -36.39 -6.86
C GLU A 4 13.96 -36.33 -5.78
N GLN A 5 14.39 -36.29 -4.52
CA GLN A 5 13.50 -36.16 -3.37
C GLN A 5 12.89 -34.75 -3.37
N PRO A 6 11.60 -34.58 -3.03
CA PRO A 6 10.98 -33.27 -2.93
C PRO A 6 11.65 -32.45 -1.81
N ILE A 7 12.19 -31.29 -2.17
CA ILE A 7 12.85 -30.37 -1.26
C ILE A 7 11.79 -29.71 -0.38
N ASP A 8 11.80 -29.97 0.93
CA ASP A 8 10.92 -29.30 1.88
C ASP A 8 11.41 -27.87 2.14
N VAL A 9 10.81 -26.91 1.43
CA VAL A 9 11.14 -25.49 1.48
C VAL A 9 11.08 -24.93 2.91
N ALA A 10 10.19 -25.45 3.77
CA ALA A 10 10.09 -24.98 5.14
C ALA A 10 11.31 -25.38 5.97
N ASN A 11 11.79 -26.62 5.82
CA ASN A 11 12.98 -27.09 6.51
C ASN A 11 14.24 -26.39 5.97
N THR A 12 14.33 -26.23 4.65
CA THR A 12 15.44 -25.51 4.02
C THR A 12 15.54 -24.07 4.51
N VAL A 13 14.42 -23.34 4.59
CA VAL A 13 14.41 -21.95 5.10
C VAL A 13 14.76 -21.88 6.59
N GLN A 14 14.32 -22.85 7.38
CA GLN A 14 14.62 -22.92 8.81
C GLN A 14 16.10 -23.20 9.07
N GLU A 15 16.69 -24.16 8.35
CA GLU A 15 18.11 -24.48 8.43
C GLU A 15 18.98 -23.27 8.06
N TYR A 16 18.59 -22.51 7.03
CA TYR A 16 19.30 -21.29 6.66
C TYR A 16 19.20 -20.17 7.71
N ARG A 17 18.07 -20.07 8.41
CA ARG A 17 17.93 -19.09 9.51
C ARG A 17 18.87 -19.40 10.66
N GLU A 18 19.01 -20.67 10.99
CA GLU A 18 19.91 -21.13 12.06
C GLU A 18 21.37 -20.88 11.66
N GLN A 19 21.77 -21.24 10.45
CA GLN A 19 23.12 -20.97 9.95
C GLN A 19 23.47 -19.48 9.90
N LEU A 20 22.52 -18.60 9.52
CA LEU A 20 22.75 -17.15 9.52
C LEU A 20 22.85 -16.58 10.94
N ALA A 21 22.09 -17.12 11.88
CA ALA A 21 22.17 -16.72 13.28
C ALA A 21 23.53 -17.12 13.89
N ASP A 22 24.01 -18.31 13.59
CA ASP A 22 25.31 -18.80 14.04
C ASP A 22 26.45 -17.98 13.45
N LEU A 23 26.41 -17.71 12.14
CA LEU A 23 27.41 -16.86 11.48
C LEU A 23 27.40 -15.44 12.06
N ALA A 24 26.23 -14.86 12.33
CA ALA A 24 26.12 -13.55 12.95
C ALA A 24 26.73 -13.53 14.37
N ASN A 25 26.52 -14.59 15.15
CA ASN A 25 27.11 -14.74 16.48
C ASN A 25 28.63 -14.92 16.43
N GLU A 26 29.14 -15.71 15.49
CA GLU A 26 30.58 -15.89 15.27
C GLU A 26 31.26 -14.58 14.87
N LEU A 27 30.64 -13.83 13.95
CA LEU A 27 31.14 -12.52 13.54
C LEU A 27 31.07 -11.49 14.68
N ALA A 28 30.04 -11.54 15.52
CA ALA A 28 29.94 -10.67 16.70
C ALA A 28 30.98 -11.02 17.78
N ALA A 29 31.37 -12.28 17.91
CA ALA A 29 32.42 -12.73 18.83
C ALA A 29 33.83 -12.38 18.33
N ARG A 30 34.00 -12.26 17.02
CA ARG A 30 35.24 -11.86 16.36
C ARG A 30 35.35 -10.32 16.45
N ASN A 31 35.92 -9.80 17.55
CA ASN A 31 36.17 -8.35 17.79
C ASN A 31 37.19 -7.72 16.80
N ALA A 32 37.10 -8.02 15.50
CA ALA A 32 37.94 -7.51 14.43
C ALA A 32 37.08 -7.21 13.19
N PRO A 33 37.37 -6.13 12.43
CA PRO A 33 36.63 -5.82 11.22
C PRO A 33 36.84 -6.91 10.15
N LEU A 34 35.76 -7.30 9.44
CA LEU A 34 35.86 -8.21 8.30
C LEU A 34 36.82 -7.65 7.25
N SER A 35 37.70 -8.49 6.71
CA SER A 35 38.46 -8.13 5.53
C SER A 35 37.57 -8.03 4.30
N THR A 36 37.96 -7.19 3.34
CA THR A 36 37.20 -7.00 2.09
C THR A 36 36.99 -8.31 1.33
N LEU A 37 37.95 -9.24 1.39
CA LEU A 37 37.89 -10.52 0.71
C LEU A 37 36.92 -11.49 1.40
N GLU A 38 36.89 -11.53 2.74
CA GLU A 38 35.90 -12.30 3.50
C GLU A 38 34.48 -11.79 3.24
N ALA A 39 34.28 -10.47 3.20
CA ALA A 39 32.98 -9.87 2.91
C ALA A 39 32.48 -10.25 1.50
N LEU A 40 33.36 -10.26 0.50
CA LEU A 40 33.01 -10.67 -0.87
C LEU A 40 32.67 -12.16 -0.95
N GLN A 41 33.42 -13.03 -0.26
CA GLN A 41 33.13 -14.47 -0.22
C GLN A 41 31.78 -14.78 0.45
N ILE A 42 31.45 -14.07 1.53
CA ILE A 42 30.16 -14.21 2.22
C ILE A 42 29.03 -13.76 1.29
N MET A 43 29.21 -12.65 0.56
CA MET A 43 28.21 -12.16 -0.38
C MET A 43 27.99 -13.13 -1.56
N GLU A 44 29.07 -13.67 -2.13
CA GLU A 44 28.99 -14.64 -3.23
C GLU A 44 28.28 -15.93 -2.79
N LEU A 45 28.62 -16.43 -1.61
CA LEU A 45 27.96 -17.62 -1.04
C LEU A 45 26.48 -17.37 -0.71
N ALA A 46 26.15 -16.16 -0.23
CA ALA A 46 24.77 -15.76 0.01
C ALA A 46 23.96 -15.70 -1.30
N ASP A 47 24.54 -15.17 -2.39
CA ASP A 47 23.86 -15.01 -3.68
C ASP A 47 23.55 -16.35 -4.35
N VAL A 48 24.52 -17.28 -4.34
CA VAL A 48 24.32 -18.65 -4.84
C VAL A 48 23.20 -19.37 -4.08
N ARG A 49 23.15 -19.19 -2.75
CA ARG A 49 22.12 -19.82 -1.89
C ARG A 49 20.75 -19.16 -2.06
N LEU A 50 20.70 -17.85 -2.25
CA LEU A 50 19.45 -17.12 -2.53
C LEU A 50 18.81 -17.60 -3.84
N LYS A 51 19.65 -17.84 -4.85
CA LYS A 51 19.23 -18.37 -6.15
C LYS A 51 18.65 -19.79 -6.05
N ALA A 52 19.26 -20.65 -5.22
CA ALA A 52 18.72 -22.00 -4.97
C ALA A 52 17.34 -21.95 -4.29
N VAL A 53 17.13 -21.05 -3.33
CA VAL A 53 15.82 -20.84 -2.70
C VAL A 53 14.80 -20.29 -3.69
N GLU A 54 15.22 -19.36 -4.57
CA GLU A 54 14.36 -18.82 -5.63
C GLU A 54 13.93 -19.90 -6.62
N ASP A 55 14.85 -20.76 -7.05
CA ASP A 55 14.56 -21.84 -7.99
C ASP A 55 13.63 -22.90 -7.37
N ALA A 56 13.79 -23.22 -6.09
CA ALA A 56 12.88 -24.11 -5.34
C ALA A 56 11.46 -23.51 -5.22
N LEU A 57 11.34 -22.22 -4.91
CA LEU A 57 10.04 -21.54 -4.87
C LEU A 57 9.38 -21.48 -6.26
N ARG A 58 10.17 -21.30 -7.32
CA ARG A 58 9.66 -21.28 -8.71
C ARG A 58 9.18 -22.65 -9.18
N SER A 59 9.83 -23.74 -8.76
CA SER A 59 9.43 -25.10 -9.14
C SER A 59 8.12 -25.52 -8.47
N GLU A 60 7.89 -25.13 -7.22
CA GLU A 60 6.61 -25.32 -6.52
C GLU A 60 5.45 -24.57 -7.21
N VAL A 61 5.69 -23.34 -7.70
CA VAL A 61 4.67 -22.55 -8.43
C VAL A 61 4.25 -23.21 -9.75
N ARG A 62 5.08 -24.10 -10.32
CA ARG A 62 4.82 -24.76 -11.61
C ARG A 62 3.99 -26.05 -11.49
N GLN A 63 3.87 -26.64 -10.31
CA GLN A 63 3.26 -27.98 -10.14
C GLN A 63 1.77 -28.00 -9.74
N GLU A 64 1.10 -26.87 -9.47
CA GLU A 64 -0.32 -26.91 -9.03
C GLU A 64 -1.28 -25.98 -9.81
N PRO A 65 -2.01 -26.49 -10.81
CA PRO A 65 -3.11 -25.74 -11.44
C PRO A 65 -4.46 -25.89 -10.71
N GLN A 66 -4.61 -26.81 -9.76
CA GLN A 66 -5.93 -27.16 -9.20
C GLN A 66 -5.90 -27.50 -7.71
N MET A 67 -5.80 -26.49 -6.83
CA MET A 67 -6.46 -26.45 -5.50
C MET A 67 -5.94 -25.26 -4.67
N ARG A 68 -6.45 -24.07 -4.95
CA ARG A 68 -6.16 -22.86 -4.15
C ARG A 68 -6.93 -22.89 -2.82
N SER A 69 -6.40 -23.57 -1.80
CA SER A 69 -6.81 -23.29 -0.42
C SER A 69 -6.19 -21.96 0.04
N MET A 70 -6.95 -21.16 0.77
CA MET A 70 -6.71 -19.76 1.13
C MET A 70 -5.39 -19.46 1.90
N ARG A 71 -4.55 -20.45 2.20
CA ARG A 71 -3.35 -20.33 3.05
C ARG A 71 -2.13 -19.75 2.32
N SER A 72 -1.90 -20.10 1.05
CA SER A 72 -0.71 -19.68 0.28
C SER A 72 -0.69 -18.19 -0.08
N ARG A 73 -1.86 -17.54 -0.19
CA ARG A 73 -1.97 -16.08 -0.40
C ARG A 73 -1.42 -15.25 0.76
N ARG A 74 -1.46 -15.75 2.00
CA ARG A 74 -0.97 -15.03 3.19
C ARG A 74 0.56 -14.95 3.24
N VAL A 75 1.25 -16.00 2.81
CA VAL A 75 2.72 -16.07 2.85
C VAL A 75 3.33 -15.09 1.84
N ILE A 76 2.86 -15.09 0.60
CA ILE A 76 3.32 -14.16 -0.45
C ILE A 76 3.02 -12.70 -0.08
N ALA A 77 1.85 -12.42 0.52
CA ALA A 77 1.52 -11.08 1.00
C ALA A 77 2.46 -10.61 2.12
N ARG A 78 2.88 -11.52 3.01
CA ARG A 78 3.82 -11.23 4.11
C ARG A 78 5.22 -10.93 3.58
N VAL A 79 5.71 -11.71 2.62
CA VAL A 79 7.02 -11.48 1.98
C VAL A 79 7.04 -10.15 1.21
N ARG A 80 5.98 -9.82 0.47
CA ARG A 80 5.85 -8.52 -0.22
C ARG A 80 5.80 -7.32 0.73
N SER A 81 5.40 -7.52 1.99
CA SER A 81 5.39 -6.44 3.00
C SER A 81 6.78 -6.14 3.56
N TRP A 82 7.72 -7.08 3.44
CA TRP A 82 9.11 -6.92 3.87
C TRP A 82 10.01 -6.25 2.83
N THR A 83 9.66 -6.32 1.55
CA THR A 83 10.47 -5.77 0.45
C THR A 83 9.94 -4.46 -0.14
N LYS A 84 8.76 -3.99 0.30
CA LYS A 84 8.28 -2.65 -0.08
C LYS A 84 9.01 -1.59 0.74
N PRO A 85 9.65 -0.58 0.11
CA PRO A 85 10.21 0.54 0.85
C PRO A 85 9.09 1.20 1.66
N ARG A 86 9.31 1.38 2.98
CA ARG A 86 8.38 2.08 3.88
C ARG A 86 8.46 3.58 3.59
N ILE A 87 8.01 3.98 2.40
CA ILE A 87 7.77 5.39 2.08
C ILE A 87 6.62 5.83 3.00
N GLY A 88 6.95 6.44 4.14
CA GLY A 88 5.91 6.95 5.03
C GLY A 88 6.22 6.80 6.52
N ILE A 89 7.21 7.54 7.01
CA ILE A 89 6.96 8.21 8.29
C ILE A 89 6.34 9.56 7.92
N LEU A 90 5.02 9.56 7.70
CA LEU A 90 4.27 10.81 7.60
C LEU A 90 4.22 11.39 9.02
N ARG A 91 5.22 12.19 9.40
CA ARG A 91 5.17 12.99 10.62
C ARG A 91 4.05 14.01 10.45
N HIS A 92 2.82 13.59 10.75
CA HIS A 92 1.67 14.48 10.78
C HIS A 92 1.98 15.55 11.84
N TYR A 93 1.81 16.82 11.48
CA TYR A 93 1.91 17.89 12.45
C TYR A 93 0.76 17.78 13.45
N GLU A 94 1.00 18.17 14.70
CA GLU A 94 -0.05 18.23 15.71
C GLU A 94 -1.20 19.13 15.24
N PRO A 95 -2.48 18.77 15.51
CA PRO A 95 -3.62 19.61 15.15
C PRO A 95 -3.43 21.04 15.66
N LYS A 96 -3.49 22.02 14.74
CA LYS A 96 -3.43 23.44 15.10
C LYS A 96 -4.85 23.98 15.20
N PRO A 97 -5.18 24.80 16.21
CA PRO A 97 -6.48 25.45 16.28
C PRO A 97 -6.67 26.35 15.06
N LEU A 98 -7.79 26.17 14.35
CA LEU A 98 -8.13 26.97 13.18
C LEU A 98 -8.55 28.37 13.64
N ARG A 99 -7.74 29.39 13.33
CA ARG A 99 -8.11 30.80 13.49
C ARG A 99 -8.65 31.31 12.16
N VAL A 100 -9.96 31.52 12.08
CA VAL A 100 -10.62 32.05 10.87
C VAL A 100 -10.61 33.58 10.95
N PRO A 101 -9.98 34.29 9.99
CA PRO A 101 -10.09 35.75 9.92
C PRO A 101 -11.54 36.21 9.77
N THR A 102 -11.92 37.30 10.45
CA THR A 102 -13.30 37.84 10.46
C THR A 102 -13.85 38.10 9.06
N ARG A 103 -13.01 38.42 8.08
CA ARG A 103 -13.43 38.61 6.67
C ARG A 103 -14.11 37.37 6.06
N TYR A 104 -13.78 36.16 6.49
CA TYR A 104 -14.45 34.94 6.01
C TYR A 104 -15.86 34.76 6.58
N LEU A 105 -16.23 35.53 7.60
CA LEU A 105 -17.60 35.58 8.12
C LEU A 105 -18.49 36.53 7.31
N GLN A 106 -17.93 37.27 6.35
CA GLN A 106 -18.72 38.06 5.41
C GLN A 106 -19.41 37.12 4.43
N THR A 107 -20.72 36.97 4.58
CA THR A 107 -21.55 36.12 3.73
C THR A 107 -22.28 36.91 2.65
N THR A 108 -22.25 38.24 2.70
CA THR A 108 -22.87 39.10 1.70
C THR A 108 -22.01 39.14 0.44
N PRO A 109 -22.50 38.68 -0.72
CA PRO A 109 -21.79 38.81 -1.99
C PRO A 109 -21.71 40.29 -2.40
N PRO A 110 -20.72 40.67 -3.23
CA PRO A 110 -20.66 42.00 -3.81
C PRO A 110 -21.86 42.27 -4.73
N ASP A 111 -22.14 43.55 -4.99
CA ASP A 111 -23.17 43.99 -5.95
C ASP A 111 -22.49 44.71 -7.13
N PRO A 112 -22.56 44.18 -8.38
CA PRO A 112 -23.25 42.95 -8.78
C PRO A 112 -22.51 41.68 -8.33
N ALA A 113 -23.27 40.64 -8.01
CA ALA A 113 -22.71 39.34 -7.64
C ALA A 113 -22.15 38.62 -8.87
N PRO A 114 -20.96 38.01 -8.79
CA PRO A 114 -20.44 37.20 -9.90
C PRO A 114 -21.29 35.96 -10.11
N SER A 115 -21.48 35.53 -11.36
CA SER A 115 -22.11 34.23 -11.65
C SER A 115 -21.19 33.09 -11.22
N ILE A 116 -21.76 32.10 -10.53
CA ILE A 116 -21.03 30.90 -10.09
C ILE A 116 -21.73 29.69 -10.69
N SER A 117 -20.99 28.87 -11.45
CA SER A 117 -21.45 27.58 -11.96
C SER A 117 -20.81 26.45 -11.17
N ILE A 118 -21.63 25.59 -10.59
CA ILE A 118 -21.18 24.39 -9.86
C ILE A 118 -21.59 23.16 -10.65
N VAL A 119 -20.67 22.22 -10.82
CA VAL A 119 -20.97 20.89 -11.38
C VAL A 119 -20.70 19.86 -10.31
N THR A 120 -21.72 19.05 -9.97
CA THR A 120 -21.57 17.87 -9.11
C THR A 120 -21.60 16.62 -9.99
N PRO A 121 -20.43 16.07 -10.38
CA PRO A 121 -20.36 14.75 -10.99
C PRO A 121 -20.69 13.70 -9.94
N SER A 122 -21.56 12.76 -10.28
CA SER A 122 -22.02 11.69 -9.39
C SER A 122 -21.90 10.33 -10.08
N PHE A 123 -21.48 9.32 -9.33
CA PHE A 123 -21.60 7.92 -9.73
C PHE A 123 -21.79 7.04 -8.48
N LYS A 124 -22.93 6.35 -8.41
CA LYS A 124 -23.33 5.52 -7.28
C LYS A 124 -23.35 6.27 -5.94
N GLN A 125 -23.93 7.47 -5.92
CA GLN A 125 -23.98 8.34 -4.73
C GLN A 125 -25.41 8.70 -4.29
N GLY A 126 -26.43 7.92 -4.66
CA GLY A 126 -27.83 8.29 -4.44
C GLY A 126 -28.14 8.63 -2.97
N ARG A 127 -27.55 7.88 -2.03
CA ARG A 127 -27.70 8.12 -0.59
C ARG A 127 -27.14 9.45 -0.06
N PHE A 128 -26.30 10.13 -0.84
CA PHE A 128 -25.66 11.40 -0.43
C PHE A 128 -26.13 12.59 -1.27
N LEU A 129 -26.76 12.33 -2.42
CA LEU A 129 -27.07 13.35 -3.41
C LEU A 129 -27.99 14.42 -2.84
N GLU A 130 -29.05 14.02 -2.14
CA GLU A 130 -30.00 14.95 -1.50
C GLU A 130 -29.31 15.91 -0.53
N ARG A 131 -28.48 15.37 0.37
CA ARG A 131 -27.74 16.19 1.35
C ARG A 131 -26.79 17.17 0.66
N THR A 132 -26.13 16.74 -0.42
CA THR A 132 -25.23 17.58 -1.20
C THR A 132 -25.99 18.70 -1.91
N LEU A 133 -27.10 18.37 -2.57
CA LEU A 133 -27.96 19.34 -3.23
C LEU A 133 -28.47 20.41 -2.25
N TYR A 134 -29.00 19.95 -1.11
CA TYR A 134 -29.49 20.85 -0.07
C TYR A 134 -28.36 21.76 0.47
N SER A 135 -27.17 21.22 0.70
CA SER A 135 -26.01 21.99 1.16
C SER A 135 -25.58 23.09 0.18
N VAL A 136 -25.74 22.89 -1.12
CA VAL A 136 -25.38 23.89 -2.13
C VAL A 136 -26.49 24.93 -2.26
N ILE A 137 -27.73 24.50 -2.45
CA ILE A 137 -28.88 25.37 -2.71
C ILE A 137 -29.20 26.25 -1.48
N SER A 138 -29.10 25.71 -0.27
CA SER A 138 -29.42 26.45 0.97
C SER A 138 -28.49 27.65 1.25
N GLN A 139 -27.36 27.75 0.56
CA GLN A 139 -26.51 28.95 0.62
C GLN A 139 -27.16 30.17 -0.05
N ASN A 140 -28.21 29.96 -0.86
CA ASN A 140 -29.03 31.01 -1.46
C ASN A 140 -28.21 32.09 -2.20
N TYR A 141 -27.19 31.67 -2.94
CA TYR A 141 -26.33 32.57 -3.70
C TYR A 141 -27.10 33.14 -4.91
N PRO A 142 -27.08 34.48 -5.12
CA PRO A 142 -28.03 35.15 -6.03
C PRO A 142 -27.86 34.85 -7.52
N ALA A 143 -26.67 34.40 -7.95
CA ALA A 143 -26.35 34.13 -9.37
C ALA A 143 -25.73 32.72 -9.55
N LEU A 144 -26.40 31.71 -8.97
CA LEU A 144 -25.94 30.31 -9.01
C LEU A 144 -26.53 29.54 -10.21
N GLU A 145 -25.65 28.93 -11.00
CA GLU A 145 -25.98 27.85 -11.92
C GLU A 145 -25.51 26.53 -11.29
N TYR A 146 -26.40 25.53 -11.19
CA TYR A 146 -26.06 24.27 -10.57
C TYR A 146 -26.44 23.08 -11.45
N VAL A 147 -25.44 22.30 -11.85
CA VAL A 147 -25.57 21.12 -12.72
C VAL A 147 -25.16 19.87 -11.96
N VAL A 148 -26.00 18.83 -12.04
CA VAL A 148 -25.64 17.47 -11.59
C VAL A 148 -25.45 16.61 -12.82
N GLN A 149 -24.31 15.92 -12.88
CA GLN A 149 -24.02 15.00 -13.98
C GLN A 149 -23.87 13.59 -13.41
N ASP A 150 -24.84 12.72 -13.70
CA ASP A 150 -24.78 11.31 -13.31
C ASP A 150 -24.04 10.45 -14.34
N GLY A 151 -23.19 9.56 -13.83
CA GLY A 151 -22.35 8.65 -14.62
C GLY A 151 -23.02 7.33 -15.01
N ALA A 152 -24.32 7.34 -15.33
CA ALA A 152 -25.14 6.14 -15.57
C ALA A 152 -25.15 5.20 -14.35
N SER A 153 -25.45 5.77 -13.19
CA SER A 153 -25.59 5.07 -11.94
C SER A 153 -26.80 4.11 -11.98
N SER A 154 -26.69 3.03 -11.22
CA SER A 154 -27.75 2.03 -11.05
C SER A 154 -28.35 2.03 -9.65
N ASP A 155 -27.86 2.90 -8.78
CA ASP A 155 -28.51 3.22 -7.51
C ASP A 155 -29.45 4.42 -7.75
N ASN A 156 -30.29 4.75 -6.78
CA ASN A 156 -31.30 5.81 -6.87
C ASN A 156 -30.71 7.25 -6.99
N THR A 157 -29.62 7.43 -7.74
CA THR A 157 -28.99 8.71 -8.13
C THR A 157 -29.78 9.44 -9.23
N VAL A 158 -30.88 8.83 -9.68
CA VAL A 158 -31.77 9.17 -10.82
C VAL A 158 -31.14 8.88 -12.17
#